data_AF-E1RE98-F1
#
_entry.id   AF-E1RE98-F1
#
_cell.length_a   1.000
_cell.length_b   1.000
_cell.length_c   1.000
_cell.angle_alpha   90.00
_cell.angle_beta   90.00
_cell.angle_gamma   90.00
#
_symmetry.space_group_name_H-M   'P 1'
#
loop_
_entity.id
_entity.type
_entity.pdbx_description
1 polymer ?
#
loop_
_entity_poly.entity_id
_entity_poly.type
_entity_poly.pdbx_seq_one_letter_code
_entity_poly.pdbx_strand_id
1 'polypeptide(L)'
;MKRIAFVLLFVAALIASASAYTFIFEVPSTIYKGEDIYIEGSSSLPAGTTMQLALYQQKGTIKELERNSITIQDGGYWSTNFETSDLSAGTYKIEVPTEYSADLGSSSTIYQMFEIVDRSSEIVITSSSEQQYNGYLKISGKCATRGDTGVQLLVEGPYGIVYPKQWISTDSSGYFSESVPIETEGTFEASFYDNNGLIAMVTFEVTPGVMTPQSTTSSNTSSTGTGSIMQGQAFSSFSSPAYFTVETEPGILEIYTSSGKNWVVCYVGEDLAEFTVDQHNDNSAEKVTIPVEGGKVYVKVYPADESESGYVTLYADGASSIKVSSDAEEIFSNLENENNQQSGPEMWISLISACIAFVVAGFAIKRQ
;
A
#
# COMPACT_ATOMS: atom_id res chain seq x y z
N MET A 1 -52.57 -25.33 -63.83
CA MET A 1 -52.13 -24.18 -63.01
C MET A 1 -52.15 -24.46 -61.51
N LYS A 2 -53.23 -25.00 -60.90
CA LYS A 2 -53.28 -25.28 -59.45
C LYS A 2 -52.21 -26.25 -58.92
N ARG A 3 -51.84 -27.28 -59.69
CA ARG A 3 -50.82 -28.27 -59.29
C ARG A 3 -49.38 -27.73 -59.27
N ILE A 4 -49.06 -26.79 -60.17
CA ILE A 4 -47.74 -26.15 -60.23
C ILE A 4 -47.57 -25.17 -59.06
N ALA A 5 -48.64 -24.47 -58.66
CA ALA A 5 -48.63 -23.60 -57.49
C ALA A 5 -48.38 -24.37 -56.18
N PHE A 6 -48.96 -25.58 -56.03
CA PHE A 6 -48.69 -26.43 -54.86
C PHE A 6 -47.25 -26.92 -54.80
N VAL A 7 -46.65 -27.28 -55.94
CA VAL A 7 -45.23 -27.68 -56.01
C VAL A 7 -44.32 -26.49 -55.70
N LEU A 8 -44.60 -25.29 -56.23
CA LEU A 8 -43.84 -24.09 -55.90
C LEU A 8 -43.97 -23.68 -54.44
N LEU A 9 -45.14 -23.86 -53.82
CA LEU A 9 -45.35 -23.59 -52.40
C LEU A 9 -44.61 -24.60 -51.51
N PHE A 10 -44.55 -25.88 -51.92
CA PHE A 10 -43.74 -26.89 -51.24
C PHE A 10 -42.24 -26.63 -51.38
N VAL A 11 -41.78 -26.21 -52.56
CA VAL A 11 -40.38 -25.84 -52.79
C VAL A 11 -40.00 -24.56 -52.02
N ALA A 12 -40.90 -23.57 -51.94
CA ALA A 12 -40.69 -22.37 -51.14
C ALA A 12 -40.66 -22.65 -49.63
N ALA A 13 -41.45 -23.62 -49.14
CA ALA A 13 -41.43 -24.06 -47.75
C ALA A 13 -40.15 -24.82 -47.37
N LEU A 14 -39.39 -25.35 -48.35
CA LEU A 14 -38.09 -25.99 -48.15
C LEU A 14 -36.92 -24.99 -48.09
N ILE A 15 -37.17 -23.69 -48.32
CA ILE A 15 -36.17 -22.60 -48.18
C ILE A 15 -36.24 -22.00 -46.77
N ALA A 16 -36.65 -22.78 -45.76
CA ALA A 16 -36.42 -22.41 -44.38
C ALA A 16 -34.90 -22.51 -44.14
N SER A 17 -34.22 -21.37 -44.13
CA SER A 17 -32.84 -21.27 -43.68
C SER A 17 -32.79 -21.71 -42.22
N ALA A 18 -32.42 -22.96 -41.97
CA ALA A 18 -32.01 -23.41 -40.65
C ALA A 18 -30.72 -22.67 -40.30
N SER A 19 -30.84 -21.52 -39.63
CA SER A 19 -29.69 -20.86 -39.05
C SER A 19 -29.39 -21.55 -37.73
N ALA A 20 -28.33 -22.37 -37.72
CA ALA A 20 -27.80 -22.89 -36.47
C ALA A 20 -27.19 -21.72 -35.67
N TYR A 21 -27.27 -21.79 -34.34
CA TYR A 21 -26.68 -20.77 -33.49
C TYR A 21 -25.16 -20.81 -33.59
N THR A 22 -24.53 -19.66 -33.55
CA THR A 22 -23.08 -19.50 -33.59
C THR A 22 -22.59 -19.09 -32.22
N PHE A 23 -21.47 -19.65 -31.78
CA PHE A 23 -20.80 -19.27 -30.55
C PHE A 23 -19.30 -19.12 -30.84
N ILE A 24 -18.77 -17.91 -30.68
CA ILE A 24 -17.41 -17.58 -31.12
C ILE A 24 -16.67 -16.94 -29.95
N PHE A 25 -15.46 -17.41 -29.71
CA PHE A 25 -14.48 -16.82 -28.80
C PHE A 25 -13.08 -17.08 -29.31
N GLU A 26 -12.13 -16.32 -28.76
CA GLU A 26 -10.70 -16.48 -29.01
C GLU A 26 -9.95 -16.51 -27.68
N VAL A 27 -8.91 -17.33 -27.63
CA VAL A 27 -7.97 -17.42 -26.51
C VAL A 27 -6.56 -17.24 -27.09
N PRO A 28 -5.69 -16.41 -26.49
CA PRO A 28 -4.30 -16.33 -26.90
C PRO A 28 -3.66 -17.73 -26.91
N SER A 29 -2.84 -18.02 -27.92
CA SER A 29 -2.16 -19.32 -28.03
C SER A 29 -1.16 -19.58 -26.89
N THR A 30 -0.72 -18.51 -26.23
CA THR A 30 0.24 -18.54 -25.13
C THR A 30 -0.24 -17.59 -24.05
N ILE A 31 -0.23 -18.08 -22.81
CA ILE A 31 -0.55 -17.33 -21.59
C ILE A 31 0.63 -17.51 -20.65
N TYR A 32 1.07 -16.46 -19.96
CA TYR A 32 2.10 -16.60 -18.94
C TYR A 32 1.47 -16.95 -17.60
N LYS A 33 2.11 -17.88 -16.88
CA LYS A 33 1.60 -18.35 -15.59
C LYS A 33 1.39 -17.17 -14.62
N GLY A 34 0.20 -17.07 -14.03
CA GLY A 34 -0.20 -15.96 -13.16
C GLY A 34 -1.00 -14.87 -13.88
N GLU A 35 -1.04 -14.88 -15.22
CA GLU A 35 -1.97 -14.02 -15.97
C GLU A 35 -3.34 -14.67 -16.05
N ASP A 36 -4.36 -13.89 -15.76
CA ASP A 36 -5.75 -14.27 -15.92
C ASP A 36 -6.13 -14.44 -17.40
N ILE A 37 -6.94 -15.46 -17.70
CA ILE A 37 -7.47 -15.68 -19.04
C ILE A 37 -8.84 -15.01 -19.13
N TYR A 38 -8.83 -13.75 -19.54
CA TYR A 38 -10.07 -13.07 -19.92
C TYR A 38 -10.51 -13.51 -21.31
N ILE A 39 -11.71 -14.07 -21.40
CA ILE A 39 -12.31 -14.52 -22.65
C ILE A 39 -13.55 -13.68 -22.91
N GLU A 40 -13.58 -13.06 -24.07
CA GLU A 40 -14.75 -12.42 -24.63
C GLU A 40 -15.20 -13.16 -25.89
N GLY A 41 -16.48 -13.04 -26.20
CA GLY A 41 -17.03 -13.69 -27.36
C GLY A 41 -18.34 -13.10 -27.82
N SER A 42 -18.81 -13.65 -28.93
CA SER A 42 -20.10 -13.31 -29.53
C SER A 42 -20.91 -14.57 -29.80
N SER A 43 -22.22 -14.43 -29.74
CA SER A 43 -23.16 -15.52 -29.97
C SER A 43 -24.42 -15.02 -30.66
N SER A 44 -25.04 -15.87 -31.48
CA SER A 44 -26.39 -15.61 -32.02
C SER A 44 -27.49 -16.25 -31.18
N LEU A 45 -27.15 -16.87 -30.05
CA LEU A 45 -28.12 -17.36 -29.08
C LEU A 45 -28.96 -16.20 -28.50
N PRO A 46 -30.22 -16.45 -28.12
CA PRO A 46 -31.06 -15.42 -27.50
C PRO A 46 -30.42 -14.83 -26.24
N ALA A 47 -30.58 -13.53 -26.03
CA ALA A 47 -30.18 -12.87 -24.79
C ALA A 47 -30.84 -13.54 -23.57
N GLY A 48 -30.09 -13.67 -22.48
CA GLY A 48 -30.48 -14.42 -21.29
C GLY A 48 -30.21 -15.93 -21.36
N THR A 49 -29.74 -16.45 -22.50
CA THR A 49 -29.26 -17.85 -22.58
C THR A 49 -27.99 -17.99 -21.74
N THR A 50 -27.96 -19.00 -20.87
CA THR A 50 -26.77 -19.35 -20.08
C THR A 50 -26.11 -20.60 -20.66
N MET A 51 -24.80 -20.53 -20.85
CA MET A 51 -23.93 -21.66 -21.23
C MET A 51 -22.79 -21.81 -20.23
N GLN A 52 -21.92 -22.80 -20.45
CA GLN A 52 -20.71 -22.97 -19.68
C GLN A 52 -19.49 -23.10 -20.59
N LEU A 53 -18.34 -22.68 -20.08
CA LEU A 53 -17.03 -23.00 -20.62
C LEU A 53 -16.25 -23.79 -19.57
N ALA A 54 -15.55 -24.82 -20.00
CA ALA A 54 -14.74 -25.67 -19.13
C ALA A 54 -13.27 -25.61 -19.54
N LEU A 55 -12.40 -25.47 -18.53
CA LEU A 55 -10.95 -25.47 -18.67
C LEU A 55 -10.41 -26.87 -18.36
N TYR A 56 -9.60 -27.40 -19.28
CA TYR A 56 -8.98 -28.71 -19.17
C TYR A 56 -7.46 -28.62 -19.26
N GLN A 57 -6.78 -29.41 -18.43
CA GLN A 57 -5.36 -29.70 -18.58
C GLN A 57 -5.15 -30.85 -19.57
N GLN A 58 -4.27 -30.66 -20.57
CA GLN A 58 -3.96 -31.64 -21.62
C GLN A 58 -2.61 -32.34 -21.37
N LYS A 59 -2.39 -32.87 -20.14
CA LYS A 59 -1.14 -33.54 -19.76
C LYS A 59 -1.38 -35.00 -19.33
N GLY A 60 -1.07 -35.94 -20.21
CA GLY A 60 -1.27 -37.37 -19.96
C GLY A 60 -2.76 -37.71 -19.91
N THR A 61 -3.35 -37.69 -18.70
CA THR A 61 -4.80 -37.83 -18.52
C THR A 61 -5.45 -36.46 -18.59
N ILE A 62 -6.44 -36.31 -19.47
CA ILE A 62 -7.23 -35.07 -19.57
C ILE A 62 -7.98 -34.88 -18.25
N LYS A 63 -7.80 -33.72 -17.63
CA LYS A 63 -8.44 -33.36 -16.36
C LYS A 63 -9.20 -32.04 -16.54
N GLU A 64 -10.48 -32.02 -16.19
CA GLU A 64 -11.24 -30.79 -16.01
C GLU A 64 -10.76 -30.09 -14.72
N LEU A 65 -10.45 -28.81 -14.82
CA LEU A 65 -9.93 -28.01 -13.72
C LEU A 65 -11.01 -27.09 -13.17
N GLU A 66 -11.70 -26.39 -14.06
CA GLU A 66 -12.67 -25.35 -13.71
C GLU A 66 -13.74 -25.25 -14.79
N ARG A 67 -14.90 -24.71 -14.41
CA ARG A 67 -16.06 -24.54 -15.27
C ARG A 67 -16.84 -23.30 -14.88
N ASN A 68 -16.95 -22.35 -15.79
CA ASN A 68 -17.59 -21.07 -15.56
C ASN A 68 -18.86 -20.92 -16.39
N SER A 69 -19.91 -20.37 -15.76
CA SER A 69 -21.18 -20.07 -16.42
C SER A 69 -21.12 -18.70 -17.07
N ILE A 70 -21.62 -18.59 -18.30
CA ILE A 70 -21.69 -17.35 -19.07
C ILE A 70 -23.12 -17.10 -19.51
N THR A 71 -23.54 -15.83 -19.49
CA THR A 71 -24.87 -15.42 -19.94
C THR A 71 -24.75 -14.50 -21.13
N ILE A 72 -25.42 -14.87 -22.22
CA ILE A 72 -25.47 -14.08 -23.45
C ILE A 72 -26.25 -12.80 -23.19
N GLN A 73 -25.60 -11.66 -23.42
CA GLN A 73 -26.20 -10.34 -23.26
C GLN A 73 -27.00 -9.95 -24.51
N ASP A 74 -27.73 -8.84 -24.40
CA ASP A 74 -28.32 -8.22 -25.58
C ASP A 74 -27.22 -7.85 -26.60
N GLY A 75 -27.48 -8.08 -27.88
CA GLY A 75 -26.46 -7.99 -28.93
C GLY A 75 -25.49 -9.17 -29.01
N GLY A 76 -25.66 -10.23 -28.20
CA GLY A 76 -24.94 -11.50 -28.34
C GLY A 76 -23.57 -11.56 -27.64
N TYR A 77 -23.16 -10.49 -26.96
CA TYR A 77 -21.89 -10.42 -26.25
C TYR A 77 -21.89 -11.25 -24.97
N TRP A 78 -20.73 -11.78 -24.60
CA TRP A 78 -20.50 -12.45 -23.32
C TRP A 78 -19.01 -12.42 -22.96
N SER A 79 -18.70 -12.60 -21.68
CA SER A 79 -17.33 -12.72 -21.20
C SER A 79 -17.21 -13.61 -19.98
N THR A 80 -16.02 -14.16 -19.74
CA THR A 80 -15.65 -14.89 -18.53
C THR A 80 -14.16 -14.78 -18.25
N ASN A 81 -13.73 -15.25 -17.08
CA ASN A 81 -12.33 -15.28 -16.66
C ASN A 81 -11.97 -16.69 -16.17
N PHE A 82 -10.70 -17.09 -16.33
CA PHE A 82 -10.13 -18.25 -15.64
C PHE A 82 -8.80 -17.83 -15.01
N GLU A 83 -8.64 -18.11 -13.71
CA GLU A 83 -7.41 -17.82 -12.99
C GLU A 83 -6.34 -18.87 -13.34
N THR A 84 -5.08 -18.44 -13.51
CA THR A 84 -3.98 -19.34 -13.88
C THR A 84 -2.88 -19.51 -12.83
N SER A 85 -2.99 -18.81 -11.70
CA SER A 85 -1.96 -18.75 -10.65
C SER A 85 -1.55 -20.14 -10.14
N ASP A 86 -2.51 -21.04 -9.98
CA ASP A 86 -2.30 -22.41 -9.50
C ASP A 86 -2.02 -23.43 -10.61
N LEU A 87 -1.95 -22.98 -11.88
CA LEU A 87 -1.73 -23.84 -13.02
C LEU A 87 -0.24 -24.04 -13.31
N SER A 88 0.14 -25.29 -13.59
CA SER A 88 1.49 -25.64 -14.01
C SER A 88 1.71 -25.32 -15.49
N ALA A 89 2.94 -25.04 -15.92
CA ALA A 89 3.25 -24.94 -17.34
C ALA A 89 2.82 -26.20 -18.14
N GLY A 90 2.31 -25.98 -19.35
CA GLY A 90 1.89 -27.05 -20.26
C GLY A 90 0.72 -26.66 -21.17
N THR A 91 0.15 -27.64 -21.86
CA THR A 91 -0.97 -27.44 -22.79
C THR A 91 -2.32 -27.53 -22.08
N TYR A 92 -3.20 -26.60 -22.42
CA TYR A 92 -4.55 -26.47 -21.87
C TYR A 92 -5.57 -26.35 -23.00
N LYS A 93 -6.83 -26.57 -22.66
CA LYS A 93 -7.97 -26.47 -23.58
C LYS A 93 -9.14 -25.80 -22.88
N ILE A 94 -9.70 -24.76 -23.50
CA ILE A 94 -11.02 -24.25 -23.15
C ILE A 94 -12.02 -24.85 -24.14
N GLU A 95 -13.12 -25.37 -23.64
CA GLU A 95 -14.11 -26.09 -24.44
C GLU A 95 -15.54 -25.74 -24.00
N VAL A 96 -16.43 -25.65 -24.99
CA VAL A 96 -17.88 -25.67 -24.82
C VAL A 96 -18.29 -27.12 -24.57
N PRO A 97 -18.81 -27.45 -23.38
CA PRO A 97 -19.20 -28.82 -23.05
C PRO A 97 -20.24 -29.39 -24.02
N THR A 98 -20.24 -30.71 -24.20
CA THR A 98 -21.04 -31.40 -25.23
C THR A 98 -22.55 -31.14 -25.11
N GLU A 99 -23.04 -30.97 -23.88
CA GLU A 99 -24.43 -30.64 -23.58
C GLU A 99 -24.88 -29.27 -24.14
N TYR A 100 -23.93 -28.37 -24.42
CA TYR A 100 -24.19 -27.07 -25.05
C TYR A 100 -23.76 -27.05 -26.52
N SER A 101 -22.73 -27.81 -26.90
CA SER A 101 -22.16 -27.75 -28.26
C SER A 101 -23.01 -28.44 -29.32
N ALA A 102 -23.89 -29.37 -28.92
CA ALA A 102 -24.68 -30.18 -29.86
C ALA A 102 -25.63 -29.35 -30.75
N ASP A 103 -26.12 -28.23 -30.23
CA ASP A 103 -27.07 -27.34 -30.92
C ASP A 103 -26.38 -26.17 -31.65
N LEU A 104 -25.06 -26.12 -31.61
CA LEU A 104 -24.26 -25.08 -32.27
C LEU A 104 -23.96 -25.42 -33.72
N GLY A 105 -23.94 -24.39 -34.56
CA GLY A 105 -23.55 -24.45 -35.96
C GLY A 105 -22.06 -24.70 -36.12
N SER A 106 -21.70 -25.31 -37.25
CA SER A 106 -20.31 -25.67 -37.60
C SER A 106 -19.32 -24.51 -37.66
N SER A 107 -19.80 -23.26 -37.72
CA SER A 107 -18.97 -22.04 -37.64
C SER A 107 -18.65 -21.61 -36.20
N SER A 108 -19.09 -22.35 -35.20
CA SER A 108 -18.82 -22.04 -33.79
C SER A 108 -17.42 -22.51 -33.37
N THR A 109 -16.82 -21.76 -32.45
CA THR A 109 -15.65 -22.20 -31.69
C THR A 109 -16.12 -23.18 -30.62
N ILE A 110 -15.84 -24.47 -30.81
CA ILE A 110 -16.18 -25.50 -29.80
C ILE A 110 -15.07 -25.64 -28.75
N TYR A 111 -13.82 -25.54 -29.16
CA TYR A 111 -12.68 -25.52 -28.24
C TYR A 111 -11.51 -24.72 -28.82
N GLN A 112 -10.64 -24.24 -27.95
CA GLN A 112 -9.32 -23.74 -28.31
C GLN A 112 -8.27 -24.29 -27.37
N MET A 113 -7.10 -24.62 -27.91
CA MET A 113 -5.93 -25.03 -27.15
C MET A 113 -4.96 -23.87 -27.02
N PHE A 114 -4.29 -23.80 -25.88
CA PHE A 114 -3.28 -22.80 -25.59
C PHE A 114 -2.20 -23.40 -24.68
N GLU A 115 -1.08 -22.71 -24.56
CA GLU A 115 0.04 -23.10 -23.69
C GLU A 115 0.19 -22.11 -22.54
N ILE A 116 0.31 -22.64 -21.33
CA ILE A 116 0.77 -21.86 -20.17
C ILE A 116 2.29 -22.00 -20.09
N VAL A 117 3.00 -20.88 -20.17
CA VAL A 117 4.47 -20.83 -20.08
C VAL A 117 4.86 -20.24 -18.74
N ASP A 118 5.71 -20.97 -18.01
CA ASP A 118 6.29 -20.50 -16.75
C ASP A 118 7.66 -19.89 -17.01
N ARG A 119 7.74 -18.55 -16.92
CA ARG A 119 8.96 -17.76 -17.08
C ARG A 119 9.58 -17.34 -15.75
N SER A 120 9.04 -17.81 -14.61
CA SER A 120 9.46 -17.34 -13.28
C SER A 120 10.95 -17.53 -13.02
N SER A 121 11.56 -18.56 -13.60
CA SER A 121 13.00 -18.82 -13.52
C SER A 121 13.90 -17.75 -14.17
N GLU A 122 13.33 -16.84 -14.98
CA GLU A 122 14.07 -15.72 -15.56
C GLU A 122 14.38 -14.63 -14.54
N ILE A 123 13.62 -14.54 -13.44
CA ILE A 123 13.86 -13.60 -12.33
C ILE A 123 14.38 -14.37 -11.12
N VAL A 124 15.52 -13.93 -10.60
CA VAL A 124 16.07 -14.41 -9.33
C VAL A 124 16.15 -13.25 -8.36
N ILE A 125 15.34 -13.29 -7.30
CA ILE A 125 15.35 -12.29 -6.24
C ILE A 125 16.53 -12.51 -5.30
N THR A 126 17.16 -11.40 -4.93
CA THR A 126 18.33 -11.35 -4.03
C THR A 126 18.07 -10.49 -2.79
N SER A 127 17.07 -9.60 -2.83
CA SER A 127 16.56 -8.96 -1.62
C SER A 127 15.82 -9.97 -0.74
N SER A 128 15.72 -9.69 0.56
CA SER A 128 14.97 -10.54 1.48
C SER A 128 13.48 -10.48 1.14
N SER A 129 12.81 -11.64 1.13
CA SER A 129 11.34 -11.72 1.03
C SER A 129 10.66 -11.22 2.30
N GLU A 130 11.34 -11.28 3.45
CA GLU A 130 10.88 -10.71 4.71
C GLU A 130 11.67 -9.43 5.00
N GLN A 131 10.98 -8.31 5.12
CA GLN A 131 11.59 -7.01 5.35
C GLN A 131 10.96 -6.33 6.56
N GLN A 132 11.74 -5.47 7.20
CA GLN A 132 11.26 -4.61 8.27
C GLN A 132 10.76 -3.31 7.65
N TYR A 133 9.59 -2.85 8.09
CA TYR A 133 9.04 -1.58 7.62
C TYR A 133 9.99 -0.43 7.99
N ASN A 134 10.45 0.29 6.96
CA ASN A 134 11.30 1.47 7.09
C ASN A 134 10.91 2.58 6.09
N GLY A 135 9.67 2.52 5.58
CA GLY A 135 9.15 3.38 4.52
C GLY A 135 9.51 2.95 3.09
N TYR A 136 10.33 1.92 2.90
CA TYR A 136 10.70 1.41 1.58
C TYR A 136 10.65 -0.12 1.50
N LEU A 137 10.10 -0.63 0.41
CA LEU A 137 10.25 -2.02 0.00
C LEU A 137 11.46 -2.13 -0.93
N LYS A 138 12.51 -2.85 -0.48
CA LYS A 138 13.70 -3.07 -1.30
C LYS A 138 13.50 -4.27 -2.20
N ILE A 139 13.49 -4.04 -3.51
CA ILE A 139 13.35 -5.09 -4.52
C ILE A 139 14.66 -5.16 -5.28
N SER A 140 15.39 -6.28 -5.18
CA SER A 140 16.65 -6.45 -5.88
C SER A 140 16.79 -7.87 -6.38
N GLY A 141 17.33 -8.03 -7.57
CA GLY A 141 17.40 -9.34 -8.20
C GLY A 141 18.18 -9.30 -9.51
N LYS A 142 18.05 -10.37 -10.27
CA LYS A 142 18.65 -10.54 -11.58
C LYS A 142 17.64 -11.06 -12.58
N CYS A 143 17.55 -10.42 -13.74
CA CYS A 143 16.88 -10.96 -14.91
C CYS A 143 17.91 -11.67 -15.80
N ALA A 144 17.81 -13.00 -15.91
CA ALA A 144 18.83 -13.82 -16.57
C ALA A 144 18.83 -13.68 -18.10
N THR A 145 17.76 -13.17 -18.70
CA THR A 145 17.51 -13.22 -20.15
C THR A 145 17.63 -11.87 -20.85
N ARG A 146 17.77 -10.75 -20.10
CA ARG A 146 17.57 -9.39 -20.67
C ARG A 146 18.78 -8.46 -20.66
N GLY A 147 19.89 -8.81 -20.00
CA GLY A 147 21.07 -7.93 -19.92
C GLY A 147 20.71 -6.53 -19.40
N ASP A 148 21.14 -5.48 -20.08
CA ASP A 148 20.91 -4.05 -19.75
C ASP A 148 19.62 -3.45 -20.34
N THR A 149 18.70 -4.27 -20.85
CA THR A 149 17.45 -3.79 -21.49
C THR A 149 16.40 -3.31 -20.48
N GLY A 150 16.63 -3.51 -19.18
CA GLY A 150 15.65 -3.26 -18.13
C GLY A 150 14.55 -4.33 -18.04
N VAL A 151 13.76 -4.23 -16.98
CA VAL A 151 12.56 -5.04 -16.71
C VAL A 151 11.44 -4.11 -16.25
N GLN A 152 10.17 -4.44 -16.50
CA GLN A 152 9.07 -3.67 -15.95
C GLN A 152 8.69 -4.22 -14.58
N LEU A 153 8.44 -3.32 -13.62
CA LEU A 153 8.02 -3.65 -12.26
C LEU A 153 6.67 -2.99 -11.96
N LEU A 154 5.74 -3.78 -11.44
CA LEU A 154 4.49 -3.36 -10.79
C LEU A 154 4.57 -3.86 -9.34
N VAL A 155 4.19 -3.02 -8.38
CA VAL A 155 4.06 -3.43 -6.98
C VAL A 155 2.69 -3.10 -6.46
N GLU A 156 2.01 -4.10 -5.94
CA GLU A 156 0.73 -4.00 -5.24
C GLU A 156 0.93 -4.29 -3.76
N GLY A 157 0.43 -3.40 -2.92
CA GLY A 157 0.40 -3.57 -1.47
C GLY A 157 -1.01 -3.89 -0.96
N PRO A 158 -1.21 -3.90 0.37
CA PRO A 158 -2.48 -4.29 1.00
C PRO A 158 -3.70 -3.46 0.56
N TYR A 159 -3.46 -2.22 0.11
CA TYR A 159 -4.50 -1.27 -0.28
C TYR A 159 -4.51 -0.96 -1.79
N GLY A 160 -3.79 -1.75 -2.60
CA GLY A 160 -3.72 -1.61 -4.05
C GLY A 160 -2.34 -1.25 -4.58
N ILE A 161 -2.28 -0.70 -5.79
CA ILE A 161 -1.02 -0.39 -6.48
C ILE A 161 -0.24 0.69 -5.72
N VAL A 162 0.98 0.36 -5.29
CA VAL A 162 1.92 1.31 -4.64
C VAL A 162 3.05 1.74 -5.58
N TYR A 163 3.35 0.93 -6.60
CA TYR A 163 4.29 1.28 -7.65
C TYR A 163 3.72 0.86 -9.01
N PRO A 164 3.33 1.80 -9.88
CA PRO A 164 2.69 1.46 -11.14
C PRO A 164 3.66 0.73 -12.08
N LYS A 165 3.11 -0.07 -13.00
CA LYS A 165 3.91 -0.80 -14.00
C LYS A 165 4.79 0.15 -14.80
N GLN A 166 6.10 0.11 -14.55
CA GLN A 166 7.08 0.94 -15.27
C GLN A 166 8.43 0.25 -15.41
N TRP A 167 9.25 0.73 -16.34
CA TRP A 167 10.59 0.20 -16.58
C TRP A 167 11.55 0.59 -15.45
N ILE A 168 12.23 -0.40 -14.89
CA ILE A 168 13.42 -0.22 -14.05
C ILE A 168 14.66 -0.67 -14.80
N SER A 169 15.79 -0.01 -14.51
CA SER A 169 17.05 -0.29 -15.19
C SER A 169 17.68 -1.58 -14.68
N THR A 170 18.31 -2.32 -15.59
CA THR A 170 19.21 -3.42 -15.26
C THR A 170 20.64 -3.07 -15.66
N ASP A 171 21.63 -3.62 -14.98
CA ASP A 171 23.02 -3.53 -15.41
C ASP A 171 23.32 -4.49 -16.57
N SER A 172 24.56 -4.44 -17.11
CA SER A 172 24.99 -5.32 -18.21
C SER A 172 24.94 -6.82 -17.89
N SER A 173 24.85 -7.17 -16.61
CA SER A 173 24.73 -8.55 -16.13
C SER A 173 23.29 -8.92 -15.77
N GLY A 174 22.32 -8.03 -15.99
CA GLY A 174 20.90 -8.23 -15.71
C GLY A 174 20.47 -7.94 -14.28
N TYR A 175 21.34 -7.40 -13.42
CA TYR A 175 20.95 -7.06 -12.04
C TYR A 175 20.12 -5.79 -12.00
N PHE A 176 19.08 -5.79 -11.16
CA PHE A 176 18.25 -4.63 -10.86
C PHE A 176 18.17 -4.40 -9.35
N SER A 177 17.94 -3.14 -8.97
CA SER A 177 17.68 -2.75 -7.58
C SER A 177 16.79 -1.52 -7.59
N GLU A 178 15.64 -1.63 -6.94
CA GLU A 178 14.64 -0.57 -6.82
C GLU A 178 14.23 -0.46 -5.34
N SER A 179 14.09 0.78 -4.86
CA SER A 179 13.53 1.07 -3.54
C SER A 179 12.15 1.69 -3.73
N VAL A 180 11.11 0.89 -3.49
CA VAL A 180 9.72 1.30 -3.69
C VAL A 180 9.22 1.98 -2.41
N PRO A 181 8.77 3.24 -2.45
CA PRO A 181 8.15 3.88 -1.28
C PRO A 181 6.89 3.12 -0.88
N ILE A 182 6.74 2.83 0.42
CA ILE A 182 5.56 2.15 0.96
C ILE A 182 5.06 2.88 2.21
N GLU A 183 3.75 2.97 2.36
CA GLU A 183 3.12 3.73 3.45
C GLU A 183 2.75 2.86 4.65
N THR A 184 2.67 1.54 4.48
CA THR A 184 2.29 0.61 5.54
C THR A 184 3.12 -0.67 5.47
N GLU A 185 3.16 -1.39 6.57
CA GLU A 185 3.50 -2.80 6.62
C GLU A 185 2.45 -3.67 5.91
N GLY A 186 2.76 -4.95 5.74
CA GLY A 186 1.87 -5.97 5.17
C GLY A 186 2.51 -6.76 4.04
N THR A 187 1.67 -7.52 3.34
CA THR A 187 2.06 -8.31 2.18
C THR A 187 2.05 -7.44 0.94
N PHE A 188 3.17 -7.48 0.20
CA PHE A 188 3.34 -6.82 -1.09
C PHE A 188 3.61 -7.86 -2.17
N GLU A 189 3.07 -7.64 -3.35
CA GLU A 189 3.33 -8.45 -4.53
C GLU A 189 4.07 -7.63 -5.59
N ALA A 190 5.22 -8.12 -6.01
CA ALA A 190 6.01 -7.56 -7.08
C ALA A 190 5.86 -8.41 -8.35
N SER A 191 5.30 -7.81 -9.38
CA SER A 191 5.07 -8.44 -10.68
C SER A 191 6.05 -7.86 -11.72
N PHE A 192 6.79 -8.76 -12.36
CA PHE A 192 7.83 -8.43 -13.33
C PHE A 192 7.36 -8.75 -14.75
N TYR A 193 7.52 -7.80 -15.68
CA TYR A 193 7.09 -7.95 -17.08
C TYR A 193 8.21 -7.60 -18.06
N ASP A 194 8.04 -8.06 -19.30
CA ASP A 194 8.68 -7.48 -20.46
C ASP A 194 7.71 -7.30 -21.63
N ASN A 195 8.25 -7.01 -22.82
CA ASN A 195 7.46 -6.84 -24.04
C ASN A 195 6.64 -8.07 -24.43
N ASN A 196 6.98 -9.26 -23.92
CA ASN A 196 6.23 -10.47 -24.22
C ASN A 196 5.09 -10.67 -23.22
N GLY A 197 5.23 -10.23 -21.96
CA GLY A 197 4.19 -10.35 -20.94
C GLY A 197 4.77 -10.56 -19.55
N LEU A 198 3.98 -11.14 -18.64
CA LEU A 198 4.42 -11.48 -17.29
C LEU A 198 5.61 -12.46 -17.31
N ILE A 199 6.57 -12.22 -16.44
CA ILE A 199 7.76 -13.06 -16.23
C ILE A 199 7.64 -13.79 -14.90
N ALA A 200 7.44 -13.06 -13.81
CA ALA A 200 7.41 -13.59 -12.46
C ALA A 200 6.57 -12.72 -11.52
N MET A 201 6.00 -13.35 -10.50
CA MET A 201 5.34 -12.69 -9.37
C MET A 201 6.08 -13.12 -8.11
N VAL A 202 6.37 -12.16 -7.22
CA VAL A 202 7.14 -12.39 -5.99
C VAL A 202 6.46 -11.69 -4.84
N THR A 203 6.15 -12.44 -3.78
CA THR A 203 5.60 -11.91 -2.55
C THR A 203 6.71 -11.45 -1.60
N PHE A 204 6.53 -10.27 -1.01
CA PHE A 204 7.33 -9.73 0.07
C PHE A 204 6.43 -9.51 1.30
N GLU A 205 6.91 -9.93 2.46
CA GLU A 205 6.29 -9.68 3.75
C GLU A 205 7.04 -8.54 4.43
N VAL A 206 6.38 -7.39 4.55
CA VAL A 206 6.89 -6.26 5.31
C VAL A 206 6.28 -6.35 6.70
N THR A 207 7.09 -6.71 7.68
CA THR A 207 6.68 -6.79 9.08
C THR A 207 6.90 -5.45 9.78
N PRO A 208 6.15 -5.15 10.85
CA PRO A 208 6.42 -3.99 11.68
C PRO A 208 7.89 -3.98 12.07
N GLY A 209 8.55 -2.84 11.88
CA GLY A 209 9.93 -2.67 12.32
C GLY A 209 10.06 -3.07 13.78
N VAL A 210 10.90 -4.06 14.10
CA VAL A 210 11.29 -4.30 15.48
C VAL A 210 11.88 -2.99 15.99
N MET A 211 11.33 -2.46 17.09
CA MET A 211 11.92 -1.37 17.87
C MET A 211 13.29 -1.81 18.36
N THR A 212 14.27 -1.72 17.46
CA THR A 212 15.68 -1.73 17.80
C THR A 212 16.08 -0.28 17.62
N PRO A 213 16.56 0.42 18.66
CA PRO A 213 17.03 1.79 18.54
C PRO A 213 18.16 1.82 17.51
N GLN A 214 17.82 2.07 16.24
CA GLN A 214 18.79 2.21 15.18
C GLN A 214 19.32 3.63 15.29
N SER A 215 20.55 3.73 15.81
CA SER A 215 21.32 4.97 15.77
C SER A 215 21.45 5.40 14.31
N THR A 216 20.72 6.44 13.90
CA THR A 216 20.92 7.08 12.61
C THR A 216 22.27 7.79 12.61
N THR A 217 23.15 7.38 11.71
CA THR A 217 24.38 8.10 11.43
C THR A 217 24.00 9.37 10.67
N SER A 218 24.41 10.51 11.23
CA SER A 218 24.21 11.85 10.70
C SER A 218 24.74 11.98 9.26
N SER A 219 23.89 12.35 8.29
CA SER A 219 24.32 12.75 6.95
C SER A 219 24.53 14.26 6.91
N ASN A 220 25.78 14.70 7.04
CA ASN A 220 26.15 16.08 6.76
C ASN A 220 26.02 16.34 5.25
N THR A 221 24.98 17.04 4.83
CA THR A 221 24.96 17.66 3.50
C THR A 221 25.53 19.06 3.64
N SER A 222 26.87 19.18 3.54
CA SER A 222 27.53 20.48 3.46
C SER A 222 27.19 21.13 2.12
N SER A 223 26.24 22.07 2.12
CA SER A 223 26.11 23.07 1.07
C SER A 223 26.35 24.44 1.68
N THR A 224 27.15 25.24 0.99
CA THR A 224 27.71 26.48 1.50
C THR A 224 26.66 27.59 1.44
N GLY A 225 26.16 28.02 2.59
CA GLY A 225 25.45 29.30 2.77
C GLY A 225 23.96 29.16 3.12
N THR A 226 23.60 29.66 4.30
CA THR A 226 22.31 29.57 5.03
C THR A 226 22.11 28.22 5.75
N GLY A 227 21.68 28.27 7.02
CA GLY A 227 21.80 27.19 8.02
C GLY A 227 21.40 25.79 7.55
N SER A 228 22.10 24.76 8.05
CA SER A 228 21.78 23.37 7.75
C SER A 228 20.54 22.94 8.52
N ILE A 229 19.44 22.69 7.81
CA ILE A 229 18.23 22.11 8.38
C ILE A 229 18.51 20.64 8.70
N MET A 230 18.34 20.26 9.96
CA MET A 230 18.45 18.89 10.42
C MET A 230 17.11 18.17 10.28
N GLN A 231 17.12 16.85 10.09
CA GLN A 231 15.88 16.08 10.02
C GLN A 231 16.00 14.73 10.73
N GLY A 232 14.88 14.25 11.26
CA GLY A 232 14.71 12.89 11.81
C GLY A 232 13.34 12.35 11.44
N GLN A 233 13.22 11.02 11.29
CA GLN A 233 11.96 10.38 10.94
C GLN A 233 11.67 9.22 11.90
N ALA A 234 10.43 9.11 12.34
CA ALA A 234 9.96 8.03 13.22
C ALA A 234 8.49 7.72 12.94
N PHE A 235 8.10 6.47 13.17
CA PHE A 235 6.69 6.07 13.11
C PHE A 235 5.97 6.63 14.32
N SER A 236 4.74 7.06 14.14
CA SER A 236 3.92 7.63 15.18
C SER A 236 2.46 7.20 15.05
N SER A 237 1.86 6.89 16.19
CA SER A 237 0.41 6.78 16.37
C SER A 237 0.00 7.55 17.63
N PHE A 238 -1.31 7.68 17.87
CA PHE A 238 -1.81 8.30 19.09
C PHE A 238 -1.38 7.54 20.37
N SER A 239 -1.37 6.20 20.32
CA SER A 239 -0.99 5.33 21.44
C SER A 239 0.52 5.03 21.52
N SER A 240 1.28 5.35 20.48
CA SER A 240 2.74 5.23 20.44
C SER A 240 3.33 6.44 19.69
N PRO A 241 3.48 7.58 20.38
CA PRO A 241 4.03 8.80 19.79
C PRO A 241 5.48 8.64 19.32
N ALA A 242 5.88 9.44 18.34
CA ALA A 242 7.27 9.58 17.93
C ALA A 242 8.02 10.54 18.86
N TYR A 243 9.20 10.14 19.35
CA TYR A 243 10.01 10.94 20.26
C TYR A 243 11.38 11.29 19.68
N PHE A 244 11.77 12.55 19.80
CA PHE A 244 13.03 13.09 19.29
C PHE A 244 13.78 13.89 20.36
N THR A 245 15.11 13.86 20.30
CA THR A 245 16.00 14.82 20.97
C THR A 245 16.66 15.69 19.91
N VAL A 246 16.56 17.01 20.09
CA VAL A 246 17.14 18.03 19.23
C VAL A 246 18.22 18.75 20.02
N GLU A 247 19.48 18.62 19.58
CA GLU A 247 20.59 19.41 20.13
C GLU A 247 20.63 20.74 19.39
N THR A 248 20.58 21.86 20.10
CA THR A 248 20.34 23.19 19.52
C THR A 248 21.61 24.02 19.42
N GLU A 249 21.64 25.00 18.53
CA GLU A 249 22.61 26.10 18.58
C GLU A 249 21.97 27.32 19.26
N PRO A 250 22.73 28.18 19.98
CA PRO A 250 22.16 29.36 20.61
C PRO A 250 21.49 30.29 19.59
N GLY A 251 20.22 30.66 19.82
CA GLY A 251 19.46 31.49 18.89
C GLY A 251 17.98 31.11 18.82
N ILE A 252 17.47 30.99 17.60
CA ILE A 252 16.10 30.58 17.32
C ILE A 252 16.13 29.19 16.70
N LEU A 253 15.39 28.27 17.32
CA LEU A 253 15.09 26.95 16.80
C LEU A 253 13.72 27.00 16.13
N GLU A 254 13.63 26.61 14.87
CA GLU A 254 12.37 26.42 14.16
C GLU A 254 12.17 24.94 13.86
N ILE A 255 11.13 24.35 14.43
CA ILE A 255 10.76 22.94 14.22
C ILE A 255 9.50 22.89 13.38
N TYR A 256 9.47 21.97 12.42
CA TYR A 256 8.24 21.67 11.69
C TYR A 256 8.13 20.20 11.26
N THR A 257 6.91 19.70 11.09
CA THR A 257 6.64 18.32 10.67
C THR A 257 6.49 18.19 9.15
N SER A 258 6.46 16.96 8.64
CA SER A 258 6.02 16.67 7.27
C SER A 258 4.50 16.88 7.13
N SER A 259 4.07 17.52 6.04
CA SER A 259 2.65 17.62 5.66
C SER A 259 2.07 16.25 5.26
N GLY A 260 0.74 16.13 5.26
CA GLY A 260 0.01 14.94 4.78
C GLY A 260 -0.83 14.25 5.85
N LYS A 261 -0.64 14.60 7.13
CA LYS A 261 -1.49 14.25 8.26
C LYS A 261 -1.58 15.43 9.22
N ASN A 262 -2.67 15.52 9.97
CA ASN A 262 -2.78 16.47 11.07
C ASN A 262 -1.95 15.97 12.26
N TRP A 263 -0.75 16.52 12.42
CA TRP A 263 0.15 16.16 13.51
C TRP A 263 -0.07 17.07 14.71
N VAL A 264 0.09 16.54 15.91
CA VAL A 264 0.23 17.30 17.14
C VAL A 264 1.69 17.25 17.57
N VAL A 265 2.27 18.40 17.87
CA VAL A 265 3.66 18.51 18.33
C VAL A 265 3.67 18.97 19.78
N CYS A 266 4.18 18.14 20.68
CA CYS A 266 4.57 18.55 22.03
C CYS A 266 6.09 18.74 22.08
N TYR A 267 6.57 19.74 22.80
CA TYR A 267 7.99 19.92 23.05
C TYR A 267 8.27 20.31 24.50
N VAL A 268 9.42 19.89 25.00
CA VAL A 268 9.98 20.31 26.29
C VAL A 268 11.22 21.14 26.01
N GLY A 269 11.15 22.42 26.38
CA GLY A 269 12.24 23.38 26.22
C GLY A 269 13.38 23.16 27.21
N GLU A 270 14.43 23.99 27.12
CA GLU A 270 15.57 23.97 28.04
C GLU A 270 15.19 24.36 29.48
N ASP A 271 14.04 25.01 29.66
CA ASP A 271 13.42 25.35 30.94
C ASP A 271 12.60 24.20 31.55
N LEU A 272 12.57 23.05 30.87
CA LEU A 272 11.80 21.85 31.23
C LEU A 272 10.28 22.07 31.30
N ALA A 273 9.77 23.13 30.66
CA ALA A 273 8.33 23.32 30.50
C ALA A 273 7.84 22.58 29.24
N GLU A 274 6.72 21.85 29.37
CA GLU A 274 6.04 21.21 28.25
C GLU A 274 5.07 22.18 27.58
N PHE A 275 5.10 22.19 26.26
CA PHE A 275 4.20 22.96 25.41
C PHE A 275 3.60 22.05 24.34
N THR A 276 2.31 22.20 24.08
CA THR A 276 1.60 21.51 23.00
C THR A 276 1.23 22.50 21.90
N VAL A 277 1.51 22.11 20.66
CA VAL A 277 1.25 22.87 19.44
C VAL A 277 0.40 22.02 18.52
N ASP A 278 -0.79 22.52 18.25
CA ASP A 278 -1.78 22.02 17.30
C ASP A 278 -2.43 23.27 16.69
N GLN A 279 -1.76 23.86 15.70
CA GLN A 279 -2.15 25.14 15.11
C GLN A 279 -3.06 24.96 13.90
N HIS A 280 -2.99 23.80 13.25
CA HIS A 280 -3.76 23.48 12.05
C HIS A 280 -4.66 22.27 12.28
N ASN A 281 -5.97 22.45 12.21
CA ASN A 281 -6.94 21.34 12.16
C ASN A 281 -7.02 20.71 10.75
N ASP A 282 -5.89 20.63 10.04
CA ASP A 282 -5.79 20.12 8.67
C ASP A 282 -4.44 19.41 8.43
N ASN A 283 -4.19 18.94 7.20
CA ASN A 283 -3.00 18.13 6.88
C ASN A 283 -1.74 18.96 6.58
N SER A 284 -1.70 20.22 6.99
CA SER A 284 -0.52 21.07 6.89
C SER A 284 0.58 20.61 7.83
N ALA A 285 1.79 21.11 7.61
CA ALA A 285 2.90 20.88 8.54
C ALA A 285 2.71 21.72 9.80
N GLU A 286 2.87 21.11 10.97
CA GLU A 286 2.89 21.87 12.22
C GLU A 286 4.22 22.54 12.39
N LYS A 287 4.18 23.77 12.91
CA LYS A 287 5.35 24.64 12.97
C LYS A 287 5.43 25.34 14.32
N VAL A 288 6.63 25.36 14.89
CA VAL A 288 6.92 26.04 16.15
C VAL A 288 8.27 26.75 16.09
N THR A 289 8.34 27.90 16.76
CA THR A 289 9.56 28.72 16.90
C THR A 289 9.89 28.86 18.38
N ILE A 290 11.11 28.49 18.76
CA ILE A 290 11.56 28.37 20.15
C ILE A 290 12.87 29.14 20.32
N PRO A 291 12.99 30.08 21.27
CA PRO A 291 14.28 30.65 21.65
C PRO A 291 15.09 29.63 22.46
N VAL A 292 16.37 29.45 22.13
CA VAL A 292 17.24 28.41 22.72
C VAL A 292 18.62 28.96 23.06
N GLU A 293 19.24 28.47 24.13
CA GLU A 293 20.58 28.87 24.57
C GLU A 293 21.69 27.89 24.12
N GLY A 294 21.33 26.83 23.38
CA GLY A 294 22.28 25.85 22.82
C GLY A 294 22.36 24.52 23.60
N GLY A 295 21.24 24.11 24.20
CA GLY A 295 21.06 22.86 24.94
C GLY A 295 20.23 21.82 24.17
N LYS A 296 19.31 21.17 24.88
CA LYS A 296 18.45 20.10 24.34
C LYS A 296 16.99 20.50 24.37
N VAL A 297 16.30 20.22 23.28
CA VAL A 297 14.84 20.25 23.19
C VAL A 297 14.36 18.83 22.92
N TYR A 298 13.37 18.38 23.69
CA TYR A 298 12.74 17.08 23.49
C TYR A 298 11.40 17.28 22.78
N VAL A 299 11.11 16.46 21.78
CA VAL A 299 9.91 16.60 20.95
C VAL A 299 9.15 15.29 20.91
N LYS A 300 7.85 15.36 21.17
CA LYS A 300 6.87 14.26 21.04
C LYS A 300 5.92 14.65 19.92
N VAL A 301 5.72 13.77 18.95
CA VAL A 301 4.81 14.01 17.83
C VAL A 301 3.83 12.86 17.73
N TYR A 302 2.55 13.12 17.48
CA TYR A 302 1.52 12.11 17.29
C TYR A 302 0.37 12.65 16.41
N PRO A 303 -0.40 11.81 15.71
CA PRO A 303 -1.52 12.30 14.92
C PRO A 303 -2.66 12.78 15.82
N ALA A 304 -3.38 13.82 15.41
CA ALA A 304 -4.50 14.37 16.16
C ALA A 304 -5.68 13.40 16.27
N ASP A 305 -5.90 12.58 15.23
CA ASP A 305 -6.92 11.54 15.22
C ASP A 305 -6.36 10.22 15.80
N GLU A 306 -7.06 9.65 16.79
CA GLU A 306 -6.66 8.41 17.47
C GLU A 306 -6.61 7.18 16.54
N SER A 307 -7.32 7.23 15.42
CA SER A 307 -7.36 6.17 14.41
C SER A 307 -6.24 6.26 13.37
N GLU A 308 -5.51 7.38 13.34
CA GLU A 308 -4.42 7.60 12.38
C GLU A 308 -3.06 7.13 12.92
N SER A 309 -2.19 6.74 12.00
CA SER A 309 -0.78 6.44 12.28
C SER A 309 0.09 6.58 11.03
N GLY A 310 1.40 6.71 11.19
CA GLY A 310 2.35 6.69 10.09
C GLY A 310 3.68 7.36 10.44
N TYR A 311 4.59 7.43 9.47
CA TYR A 311 5.84 8.16 9.66
C TYR A 311 5.65 9.67 9.66
N VAL A 312 6.25 10.32 10.66
CA VAL A 312 6.45 11.76 10.69
C VAL A 312 7.92 12.07 10.47
N THR A 313 8.19 13.06 9.61
CA THR A 313 9.53 13.66 9.48
C THR A 313 9.55 14.97 10.26
N LEU A 314 10.44 15.08 11.24
CA LEU A 314 10.70 16.30 11.98
C LEU A 314 11.88 17.02 11.35
N TYR A 315 11.69 18.28 10.99
CA TYR A 315 12.73 19.18 10.51
C TYR A 315 13.04 20.20 11.61
N ALA A 316 14.32 20.55 11.76
CA ALA A 316 14.74 21.61 12.68
C ALA A 316 15.80 22.51 12.04
N ASP A 317 15.47 23.80 11.92
CA ASP A 317 16.40 24.87 11.56
C ASP A 317 16.92 25.54 12.85
N GLY A 318 18.23 25.78 12.93
CA GLY A 318 18.92 26.18 14.18
C GLY A 318 19.31 25.01 15.10
N ALA A 319 19.23 23.77 14.62
CA ALA A 319 19.69 22.58 15.34
C ALA A 319 21.07 22.11 14.88
N SER A 320 21.87 21.60 15.81
CA SER A 320 23.14 20.91 15.53
C SER A 320 22.94 19.41 15.28
N SER A 321 21.88 18.79 15.83
CA SER A 321 21.47 17.42 15.46
C SER A 321 20.03 17.10 15.88
N ILE A 322 19.41 16.13 15.19
CA ILE A 322 18.14 15.50 15.59
C ILE A 322 18.37 13.99 15.69
N LYS A 323 17.82 13.36 16.74
CA LYS A 323 17.83 11.90 16.92
C LYS A 323 16.49 11.41 17.44
N VAL A 324 16.05 10.23 17.01
CA VAL A 324 14.96 9.50 17.66
C VAL A 324 15.45 9.02 19.02
N SER A 325 14.68 9.25 20.09
CA SER A 325 15.19 9.16 21.47
C SER A 325 14.18 8.56 22.44
N SER A 326 14.54 7.44 23.07
CA SER A 326 13.82 6.88 24.21
C SER A 326 13.97 7.72 25.47
N ASP A 327 15.07 8.48 25.59
CA ASP A 327 15.28 9.38 26.73
C ASP A 327 14.25 10.51 26.72
N ALA A 328 13.83 10.95 25.53
CA ALA A 328 12.73 11.92 25.38
C ALA A 328 11.40 11.34 25.90
N GLU A 329 11.09 10.08 25.59
CA GLU A 329 9.88 9.39 26.10
C GLU A 329 9.84 9.37 27.63
N GLU A 330 10.98 9.10 28.27
CA GLU A 330 11.09 9.11 29.74
C GLU A 330 10.83 10.51 30.32
N ILE A 331 11.34 11.58 29.68
CA ILE A 331 11.09 12.97 30.10
C ILE A 331 9.59 13.30 30.07
N PHE A 332 8.90 13.01 28.96
CA PHE A 332 7.46 13.25 28.85
C PHE A 332 6.66 12.41 29.86
N SER A 333 7.05 11.14 30.05
CA SER A 333 6.41 10.26 31.03
C SER A 333 6.57 10.77 32.46
N ASN A 334 7.74 11.32 32.81
CA ASN A 334 7.99 11.88 34.14
C ASN A 334 7.20 13.16 34.38
N LEU A 335 7.06 14.03 33.38
CA LEU A 335 6.24 15.25 33.48
C LEU A 335 4.74 14.94 33.60
N GLU A 336 4.22 13.95 32.87
CA GLU A 336 2.85 13.47 33.03
C GLU A 336 2.62 12.92 34.45
N ASN A 337 3.60 12.20 35.01
CA ASN A 337 3.53 11.69 36.39
C ASN A 337 3.60 12.82 37.44
N GLU A 338 4.47 13.83 37.27
CA GLU A 338 4.54 14.98 38.17
C GLU A 338 3.24 15.81 38.16
N ASN A 339 2.66 16.03 36.98
CA ASN A 339 1.36 16.71 36.86
C ASN A 339 0.22 15.89 37.49
N ASN A 340 0.26 14.56 37.40
CA ASN A 340 -0.70 13.67 38.07
C ASN A 340 -0.46 13.55 39.59
N GLN A 341 0.78 13.71 40.06
CA GLN A 341 1.11 13.81 41.49
C GLN A 341 0.79 15.20 42.08
N GLN A 342 0.64 16.24 41.24
CA GLN A 342 0.21 17.58 41.65
C GLN A 342 -1.33 17.76 41.68
N SER A 343 -2.11 16.67 41.65
CA SER A 343 -3.53 16.67 42.04
C SER A 343 -3.74 15.88 43.34
N GLY A 344 -3.05 16.30 44.40
CA GLY A 344 -3.38 16.00 45.79
C GLY A 344 -3.36 17.30 46.60
N PRO A 345 -4.32 17.56 47.51
CA PRO A 345 -4.43 18.84 48.20
C PRO A 345 -3.37 18.91 49.31
N GLU A 346 -2.12 19.22 48.95
CA GLU A 346 -1.05 19.48 49.91
C GLU A 346 -1.10 20.96 50.34
N MET A 347 -1.91 21.20 51.36
CA MET A 347 -1.71 22.17 52.45
C MET A 347 -0.70 23.32 52.21
N TRP A 348 -1.16 24.43 51.64
CA TRP A 348 -0.56 25.77 51.87
C TRP A 348 -1.54 26.79 52.51
N ILE A 349 -2.61 26.31 53.15
CA ILE A 349 -3.49 27.16 53.98
C ILE A 349 -3.08 27.14 55.48
N SER A 350 -2.17 26.24 55.89
CA SER A 350 -1.79 26.11 57.31
C SER A 350 -0.75 27.13 57.82
N LEU A 351 -0.12 27.97 56.99
CA LEU A 351 0.82 28.99 57.48
C LEU A 351 0.35 30.45 57.32
N ILE A 352 -0.76 30.69 56.62
CA ILE A 352 -1.34 32.05 56.50
C ILE A 352 -2.59 32.22 57.38
N SER A 353 -3.26 31.15 57.81
CA SER A 353 -4.39 31.24 58.76
C SER A 353 -3.98 31.32 60.24
N ALA A 354 -2.71 31.10 60.59
CA ALA A 354 -2.20 31.29 61.96
C ALA A 354 -1.62 32.71 62.20
N CYS A 355 -1.37 33.50 61.16
CA CYS A 355 -0.85 34.87 61.28
C CYS A 355 -1.92 35.98 61.15
N ILE A 356 -3.15 35.65 60.76
CA ILE A 356 -4.26 36.63 60.70
C ILE A 356 -5.26 36.48 61.87
N ALA A 357 -5.17 35.42 62.69
CA ALA A 357 -5.95 35.32 63.93
C ALA A 357 -5.29 36.00 65.15
N PHE A 358 -3.98 36.28 65.12
CA PHE A 358 -3.29 37.05 66.18
C PHE A 358 -3.33 38.58 65.98
N VAL A 359 -3.82 39.08 64.84
CA VAL A 359 -3.93 40.54 64.58
C VAL A 359 -5.35 41.06 64.87
N VAL A 360 -6.39 40.21 64.91
CA VAL A 360 -7.77 40.65 65.22
C VAL A 360 -8.12 40.56 66.72
N ALA A 361 -7.35 39.84 67.54
CA ALA A 361 -7.48 39.87 69.00
C ALA A 361 -6.61 40.95 69.71
N GLY A 362 -5.76 41.67 68.97
CA GLY A 362 -4.81 42.65 69.52
C GLY A 362 -5.24 44.13 69.43
N PHE A 363 -6.26 44.48 68.63
CA PHE A 363 -6.63 45.89 68.38
C PHE A 363 -8.07 46.28 68.77
N ALA A 364 -8.81 45.42 69.48
CA ALA A 364 -10.12 45.77 70.07
C ALA A 364 -10.07 46.05 71.59
N ILE A 365 -8.91 46.48 72.13
CA ILE A 365 -8.80 47.11 73.45
C ILE A 365 -7.91 48.35 73.34
N LYS A 366 -8.46 49.47 72.84
CA LYS A 366 -8.35 50.85 73.39
C LYS A 366 -8.63 51.94 72.34
N ARG A 367 -9.52 52.86 72.75
CA ARG A 367 -9.91 54.18 72.20
C ARG A 367 -11.02 54.11 71.13
N GLN A 368 -12.24 54.57 71.37
CA GLN A 368 -12.82 55.43 72.43
C GLN A 368 -14.02 54.78 73.11
#